data_AF-A0A813GQK7-F1
#
_entry.id   AF-A0A813GQK7-F1
#
_cell.length_a   1.000
_cell.length_b   1.000
_cell.length_c   1.000
_cell.angle_alpha   90.00
_cell.angle_beta   90.00
_cell.angle_gamma   90.00
#
_symmetry.space_group_name_H-M   'P 1'
#
loop_
_entity.id
_entity.type
_entity.pdbx_description
1 polymer ?
#
loop_
_entity_poly.entity_id
_entity_poly.type
_entity_poly.pdbx_seq_one_letter_code
_entity_poly.pdbx_strand_id
1 'polypeptide(L)'
;MLATMGYITPEITGKIPGFLSPSAGLKFADVPNGLAAISKVPAAGWGQILAYMACCEVSQDQSAGTKAAAGDFNWKLLTSSDPEKLNAKLSAEIANGRLAMMAIIGMFFQDGLTGSAWGDWAVYTASPLR
;
A
#
# COMPACT_ATOMS: atom_id res chain seq x y z
N MET A 1 1.64 3.85 -4.21
CA MET A 1 0.19 4.17 -4.14
C MET A 1 -0.58 3.16 -3.29
N LEU A 2 -0.51 1.86 -3.56
CA LEU A 2 -1.22 0.89 -2.70
C LEU A 2 -0.65 0.82 -1.28
N ALA A 3 0.67 0.89 -1.12
CA ALA A 3 1.30 0.91 0.21
C ALA A 3 0.87 2.12 1.07
N THR A 4 0.71 3.30 0.47
CA THR A 4 0.23 4.49 1.18
C THR A 4 -1.20 4.30 1.65
N MET A 5 -2.08 3.77 0.80
CA MET A 5 -3.45 3.45 1.20
C MET A 5 -3.52 2.35 2.25
N GLY A 6 -2.61 1.37 2.20
CA GLY A 6 -2.50 0.30 3.20
C GLY A 6 -2.10 0.81 4.60
N TYR A 7 -1.37 1.93 4.69
CA TYR A 7 -1.08 2.61 5.96
C TYR A 7 -2.26 3.45 6.46
N ILE A 8 -3.05 4.02 5.55
CA ILE A 8 -4.13 4.97 5.88
C ILE A 8 -5.45 4.25 6.21
N THR A 9 -5.80 3.23 5.44
CA THR A 9 -7.12 2.56 5.52
C THR A 9 -7.38 1.93 6.88
N PRO A 10 -6.45 1.18 7.49
CA PRO A 10 -6.67 0.58 8.82
C PRO A 10 -6.85 1.60 9.94
N GLU A 11 -6.37 2.84 9.76
CA GLU A 11 -6.54 3.95 10.71
C GLU A 11 -7.89 4.64 10.54
N ILE A 12 -8.31 4.93 9.30
CA ILE A 12 -9.53 5.69 9.02
C ILE A 12 -10.79 4.83 9.08
N THR A 13 -10.78 3.65 8.44
CA THR A 13 -11.97 2.79 8.35
C THR A 13 -12.05 1.76 9.48
N GLY A 14 -11.02 1.71 10.33
CA GLY A 14 -10.83 0.62 11.27
C GLY A 14 -10.39 -0.68 10.59
N LYS A 15 -10.03 -1.66 11.41
CA LYS A 15 -9.58 -2.98 10.94
C LYS A 15 -10.80 -3.89 10.72
N ILE A 16 -10.72 -4.74 9.70
CA ILE A 16 -11.81 -5.64 9.32
C ILE A 16 -12.18 -6.52 10.53
N PRO A 17 -13.47 -6.60 10.91
CA PRO A 17 -13.89 -7.47 12.01
C PRO A 17 -13.69 -8.94 11.60
N GLY A 18 -12.81 -9.66 12.31
CA GLY A 18 -12.55 -11.07 12.04
C GLY A 18 -11.21 -11.58 12.55
N PHE A 19 -10.93 -12.84 12.26
CA PHE A 19 -9.66 -13.49 12.55
C PHE A 19 -8.74 -13.46 11.33
N LEU A 20 -7.53 -12.93 11.50
CA LEU A 20 -6.44 -13.03 10.52
C LEU A 20 -5.96 -14.48 10.40
N SER A 21 -5.91 -15.20 11.52
CA SER A 21 -5.56 -16.62 11.54
C SER A 21 -6.43 -17.35 12.56
N PRO A 22 -7.42 -18.13 12.10
CA PRO A 22 -8.26 -18.95 12.98
C PRO A 22 -7.45 -19.99 13.76
N SER A 23 -6.36 -20.51 13.17
CA SER A 23 -5.47 -21.48 13.79
C SER A 23 -4.54 -20.89 14.85
N ALA A 24 -4.21 -19.60 14.78
CA ALA A 24 -3.41 -18.89 15.77
C ALA A 24 -4.24 -18.00 16.72
N GLY A 25 -5.57 -17.95 16.55
CA GLY A 25 -6.46 -17.09 17.33
C GLY A 25 -6.23 -15.58 17.14
N LEU A 26 -5.49 -15.18 16.09
CA LEU A 26 -5.12 -13.78 15.84
C LEU A 26 -6.26 -13.02 15.18
N LYS A 27 -6.73 -11.93 15.79
CA LYS A 27 -7.71 -11.03 15.18
C LYS A 27 -7.01 -9.94 14.37
N PHE A 28 -7.68 -9.42 13.34
CA PHE A 28 -7.17 -8.26 12.62
C PHE A 28 -7.00 -7.04 13.54
N ALA A 29 -7.81 -6.93 14.60
CA ALA A 29 -7.69 -5.90 15.64
C ALA A 29 -6.30 -5.90 16.31
N ASP A 30 -5.71 -7.08 16.52
CA ASP A 30 -4.48 -7.28 17.31
C ASP A 30 -3.20 -7.01 16.51
N VAL A 31 -3.33 -6.75 15.20
CA VAL A 31 -2.20 -6.44 14.32
C VAL A 31 -1.97 -4.92 14.35
N PRO A 32 -0.91 -4.40 14.98
CA PRO A 32 -0.63 -2.97 14.99
C PRO A 32 -0.40 -2.46 13.57
N ASN A 33 -0.75 -1.21 13.30
CA ASN A 33 -0.53 -0.63 11.98
C ASN A 33 0.95 -0.29 11.80
N GLY A 34 1.39 -0.23 10.55
CA GLY A 34 2.77 0.11 10.21
C GLY A 34 3.74 -1.08 10.20
N LEU A 35 5.02 -0.81 10.45
CA LEU A 35 6.12 -1.77 10.45
C LEU A 35 5.96 -2.84 11.53
N ALA A 36 5.29 -2.52 12.64
CA ALA A 36 4.99 -3.48 13.69
C ALA A 36 4.06 -4.61 13.22
N ALA A 37 3.23 -4.37 12.20
CA ALA A 37 2.35 -5.37 11.59
C ALA A 37 3.14 -6.56 11.03
N ILE A 38 4.34 -6.29 10.49
CA ILE A 38 5.15 -7.29 9.78
C ILE A 38 5.48 -8.49 10.68
N SER A 39 5.75 -8.21 11.96
CA SER A 39 6.08 -9.21 12.98
C SER A 39 4.88 -10.00 13.52
N LYS A 40 3.65 -9.56 13.27
CA LYS A 40 2.42 -10.19 13.79
C LYS A 40 1.69 -11.04 12.76
N VAL A 41 1.94 -10.80 11.47
CA VAL A 41 1.37 -11.61 10.40
C VAL A 41 2.10 -12.95 10.32
N PRO A 42 1.39 -14.09 10.35
CA PRO A 42 2.01 -15.42 10.26
C PRO A 42 2.80 -15.60 8.96
N ALA A 43 3.91 -16.37 9.03
CA ALA A 43 4.77 -16.64 7.88
C ALA A 43 4.02 -17.31 6.70
N ALA A 44 3.01 -18.13 6.98
CA ALA A 44 2.16 -18.73 5.95
C ALA A 44 1.37 -17.67 5.15
N GLY A 45 0.92 -16.60 5.81
CA GLY A 45 0.24 -15.47 5.15
C GLY A 45 1.21 -14.68 4.26
N TRP A 46 2.43 -14.42 4.75
CA TRP A 46 3.50 -13.83 3.93
C TRP A 46 3.83 -14.67 2.70
N GLY A 47 3.91 -16.00 2.86
CA GLY A 47 4.12 -16.93 1.75
C GLY A 47 3.04 -16.84 0.67
N GLN A 48 1.76 -16.73 1.07
CA GLN A 48 0.64 -16.53 0.13
C GLN A 48 0.73 -15.19 -0.62
N ILE A 49 1.06 -14.12 0.10
CA ILE A 49 1.19 -12.77 -0.49
C ILE A 49 2.35 -12.74 -1.49
N LEU A 50 3.52 -13.28 -1.13
CA LEU A 50 4.68 -13.35 -2.02
C LEU A 50 4.41 -14.25 -3.24
N ALA A 51 3.75 -15.40 -3.04
CA ALA A 51 3.40 -16.29 -4.14
C ALA A 51 2.41 -15.63 -5.12
N TYR A 52 1.43 -14.89 -4.63
CA TYR A 52 0.50 -14.13 -5.47
C TYR A 52 1.22 -13.02 -6.24
N MET A 53 2.07 -12.23 -5.57
CA MET A 53 2.85 -11.19 -6.23
C MET A 53 3.78 -11.77 -7.30
N ALA A 54 4.48 -12.87 -7.01
CA ALA A 54 5.32 -13.56 -7.97
C ALA A 54 4.51 -14.10 -9.17
N CYS A 55 3.32 -14.65 -8.93
CA CYS A 55 2.43 -15.09 -10.00
C CYS A 55 1.98 -13.92 -10.88
N CYS A 56 1.61 -12.79 -10.28
CA CYS A 56 1.26 -11.57 -11.01
C CYS A 56 2.44 -11.02 -11.83
N GLU A 57 3.65 -11.00 -11.26
CA GLU A 57 4.86 -10.50 -11.92
C GLU A 57 5.27 -11.38 -13.11
N VAL A 58 5.15 -12.71 -12.99
CA VAL A 58 5.49 -13.65 -14.08
C VAL A 58 4.39 -13.78 -15.13
N SER A 59 3.16 -13.32 -14.85
CA SER A 59 2.02 -13.48 -15.75
C SER A 59 2.12 -12.74 -17.08
N GLN A 60 2.99 -11.73 -17.18
CA GLN A 60 3.24 -10.99 -18.42
C GLN A 60 4.73 -10.73 -18.64
N ASP A 61 5.14 -10.80 -19.89
CA ASP A 61 6.51 -10.52 -20.29
C ASP A 61 6.82 -9.01 -20.16
N GLN A 62 7.62 -8.66 -19.16
CA GLN A 62 8.09 -7.30 -18.88
C GLN A 62 9.45 -6.98 -19.52
N SER A 63 9.89 -7.79 -20.50
CA SER A 63 11.14 -7.53 -21.23
C SER A 63 11.17 -6.14 -21.87
N ALA A 64 12.36 -5.52 -21.91
CA ALA A 64 12.53 -4.17 -22.44
C ALA A 64 12.00 -4.06 -23.88
N GLY A 65 11.01 -3.19 -24.09
CA GLY A 65 10.35 -2.99 -25.38
C GLY A 65 8.95 -3.60 -25.50
N THR A 66 8.47 -4.38 -24.52
CA THR A 66 7.07 -4.83 -24.49
C THR A 66 6.13 -3.73 -23.99
N LYS A 67 4.84 -3.79 -24.37
CA LYS A 67 3.81 -2.86 -23.86
C LYS A 67 3.63 -2.98 -22.34
N ALA A 68 3.84 -4.17 -21.77
CA ALA A 68 3.83 -4.40 -20.34
C ALA A 68 5.01 -3.72 -19.62
N ALA A 69 6.19 -3.62 -20.27
CA ALA A 69 7.32 -2.84 -19.73
C ALA A 69 7.02 -1.32 -19.64
N ALA A 70 6.11 -0.82 -20.48
CA ALA A 70 5.60 0.55 -20.41
C ALA A 70 4.41 0.72 -19.44
N GLY A 71 4.02 -0.33 -18.71
CA GLY A 71 2.92 -0.33 -17.76
C GLY A 71 1.54 -0.69 -18.32
N ASP A 72 1.42 -1.05 -19.61
CA ASP A 72 0.16 -1.51 -20.20
C ASP A 72 0.00 -3.03 -20.01
N PHE A 73 -0.57 -3.43 -18.88
CA PHE A 73 -0.87 -4.83 -18.56
C PHE A 73 -2.18 -5.35 -19.15
N ASN A 74 -2.76 -4.65 -20.15
CA ASN A 74 -4.02 -4.98 -20.81
C ASN A 74 -5.25 -5.09 -19.87
N TRP A 75 -5.17 -4.54 -18.65
CA TRP A 75 -6.27 -4.43 -17.71
C TRP A 75 -7.16 -3.22 -18.05
N LYS A 76 -8.13 -3.40 -18.95
CA LYS A 76 -8.88 -2.31 -19.60
C LYS A 76 -10.30 -2.07 -19.06
N LEU A 77 -10.60 -2.54 -17.84
CA LEU A 77 -11.96 -2.42 -17.28
C LEU A 77 -12.42 -0.96 -17.06
N LEU A 78 -11.48 -0.02 -16.87
CA LEU A 78 -11.76 1.40 -16.56
C LEU A 78 -11.05 2.38 -17.51
N THR A 79 -10.48 1.88 -18.61
CA THR A 79 -9.78 2.71 -19.60
C THR A 79 -10.78 3.45 -20.48
N SER A 80 -10.57 4.75 -20.67
CA SER A 80 -11.35 5.54 -21.63
C SER A 80 -10.78 5.33 -23.03
N SER A 81 -11.66 5.12 -24.01
CA SER A 81 -11.30 4.97 -25.43
C SER A 81 -10.83 6.28 -26.09
N ASP A 82 -11.08 7.42 -25.45
CA ASP A 82 -10.65 8.75 -25.93
C ASP A 82 -9.15 8.99 -25.63
N PRO A 83 -8.31 9.32 -26.63
CA PRO A 83 -6.86 9.46 -26.46
C PRO A 83 -6.46 10.62 -25.54
N GLU A 84 -7.22 11.73 -25.52
CA GLU A 84 -6.95 12.86 -24.64
C GLU A 84 -7.22 12.54 -23.17
N LYS A 85 -8.33 11.83 -22.89
CA LYS A 85 -8.66 11.38 -21.53
C LYS A 85 -7.68 10.32 -21.03
N LEU A 86 -7.19 9.47 -21.94
CA LEU A 86 -6.16 8.49 -21.63
C LEU A 86 -4.86 9.19 -21.20
N ASN A 87 -4.36 10.14 -22.00
CA ASN A 87 -3.15 10.89 -21.66
C ASN A 87 -3.26 11.68 -20.34
N ALA A 88 -4.42 12.28 -20.07
CA ALA A 88 -4.69 12.94 -18.79
C ALA A 88 -4.65 11.94 -17.61
N LYS A 89 -5.26 10.75 -17.77
CA LYS A 89 -5.25 9.69 -16.74
C LYS A 89 -3.85 9.13 -16.49
N LEU A 90 -3.04 8.90 -17.53
CA LEU A 90 -1.65 8.44 -17.37
C LEU A 90 -0.79 9.49 -16.66
N SER A 91 -0.97 10.77 -17.03
CA SER A 91 -0.25 11.87 -16.37
C SER A 91 -0.62 11.96 -14.89
N ALA A 92 -1.90 11.78 -14.55
CA ALA A 92 -2.38 11.73 -13.17
C ALA A 92 -1.84 10.51 -12.41
N GLU A 93 -1.74 9.34 -13.04
CA GLU A 93 -1.13 8.14 -12.44
C GLU A 93 0.34 8.38 -12.07
N ILE A 94 1.13 8.96 -12.98
CA ILE A 94 2.55 9.26 -12.71
C ILE A 94 2.70 10.31 -11.60
N ALA A 95 1.90 11.38 -11.63
CA ALA A 95 1.94 12.42 -10.61
C ALA A 95 1.59 11.88 -9.23
N ASN A 96 0.51 11.08 -9.13
CA ASN A 96 0.12 10.41 -7.90
C ASN A 96 1.14 9.33 -7.47
N GLY A 97 1.76 8.64 -8.41
CA GLY A 97 2.85 7.69 -8.16
C GLY A 97 4.03 8.35 -7.47
N ARG A 98 4.51 9.49 -8.01
CA ARG A 98 5.60 10.29 -7.44
C ARG A 98 5.27 10.82 -6.05
N LEU A 99 4.05 11.34 -5.86
CA LEU A 99 3.58 11.79 -4.56
C LEU A 99 3.53 10.62 -3.56
N ALA A 100 3.00 9.47 -3.97
CA ALA A 100 2.88 8.32 -3.10
C ALA A 100 4.24 7.72 -2.69
N MET A 101 5.26 7.81 -3.55
CA MET A 101 6.63 7.41 -3.18
C MET A 101 7.19 8.30 -2.05
N MET A 102 6.98 9.62 -2.13
CA MET A 102 7.41 10.52 -1.05
C MET A 102 6.58 10.33 0.22
N ALA A 103 5.27 10.13 0.07
CA ALA A 103 4.36 9.95 1.21
C ALA A 103 4.66 8.65 1.99
N ILE A 104 4.92 7.52 1.33
CA ILE A 104 5.21 6.26 2.04
C ILE A 104 6.53 6.32 2.79
N ILE A 105 7.55 6.97 2.22
CA ILE A 105 8.83 7.18 2.89
C ILE A 105 8.62 8.02 4.14
N GLY A 106 7.88 9.13 4.05
CA GLY A 106 7.52 9.96 5.20
C GLY A 106 6.81 9.18 6.30
N MET A 107 5.84 8.34 5.94
CA MET A 107 5.11 7.49 6.90
C MET A 107 6.03 6.43 7.54
N PHE A 108 6.93 5.79 6.79
CA PHE A 108 7.91 4.85 7.37
C PHE A 108 8.87 5.52 8.34
N PHE A 109 9.36 6.72 8.04
CA PHE A 109 10.24 7.47 8.94
C PHE A 109 9.52 7.89 10.22
N GLN A 110 8.26 8.32 10.12
CA GLN A 110 7.44 8.67 11.28
C GLN A 110 7.16 7.44 12.15
N ASP A 111 6.83 6.31 11.54
CA ASP A 111 6.57 5.06 12.25
C ASP A 111 7.83 4.52 12.94
N GLY A 112 8.99 4.61 12.28
CA GLY A 112 10.28 4.22 12.86
C GLY A 112 10.71 5.09 14.05
N LEU A 113 10.38 6.39 14.05
CA LEU A 113 10.78 7.32 15.12
C LEU A 113 9.76 7.43 16.26
N THR A 114 8.47 7.31 15.95
CA THR A 114 7.38 7.51 16.94
C THR A 114 6.73 6.20 17.39
N GLY A 115 7.03 5.07 16.74
CA GLY A 115 6.41 3.78 17.03
C GLY A 115 4.92 3.72 16.69
N SER A 116 4.43 4.69 15.89
CA SER A 116 3.05 4.77 15.45
C SER A 116 2.98 5.17 13.98
N ALA A 117 2.12 4.49 13.22
CA ALA A 117 2.02 4.63 11.76
C ALA A 117 1.72 6.05 11.26
N TRP A 118 1.25 6.94 12.15
CA TRP A 118 0.81 8.30 11.83
C TRP A 118 1.44 9.40 12.69
N GLY A 119 2.33 9.07 13.63
CA GLY A 119 2.79 10.01 14.64
C GLY A 119 1.62 10.50 15.51
N ASP A 120 1.58 10.13 16.77
CA ASP A 120 0.53 10.61 17.65
C ASP A 120 0.58 12.16 17.75
N TRP A 121 -0.48 12.83 17.26
CA TRP A 121 -0.63 14.29 17.35
C TRP A 121 -0.59 14.78 18.80
N ALA A 122 -0.88 13.90 19.78
CA ALA A 122 -0.73 14.19 21.19
C ALA A 122 0.75 14.25 21.66
N VAL A 123 1.68 13.66 20.93
CA VAL A 123 3.13 13.63 21.26
C VAL A 123 3.83 14.92 20.80
N TYR A 124 3.27 15.64 19.82
CA TYR A 124 3.75 16.96 19.38
C TYR A 124 3.36 18.09 20.35
N THR A 125 3.73 17.95 21.62
CA THR A 125 3.47 18.92 22.69
C THR A 125 4.14 20.29 22.49
N ALA A 126 5.17 20.36 21.63
CA ALA A 126 5.90 21.58 21.28
C ALA A 126 5.46 22.22 19.95
N SER A 127 4.40 21.72 19.30
CA SER A 127 3.91 22.30 18.05
C SER A 127 3.26 23.66 18.31
N PRO A 128 3.65 24.74 17.60
CA PRO A 128 3.08 26.07 17.76
C PRO A 128 1.64 26.20 17.24
N LEU A 129 1.04 25.11 16.73
CA LEU A 129 -0.34 25.05 16.25
C LEU A 129 -1.28 24.24 17.17
N ARG A 130 -0.83 23.91 18.39
CA ARG A 130 -1.67 23.31 19.45
C ARG A 130 -2.20 24.36 20.40
#